data_AF-A0A497KZ55-F1
#
_entry.id   AF-A0A497KZ55-F1
#
_cell.length_a   1.000
_cell.length_b   1.000
_cell.length_c   1.000
_cell.angle_alpha   90.00
_cell.angle_beta   90.00
_cell.angle_gamma   90.00
#
_symmetry.space_group_name_H-M   'P 1'
#
loop_
_entity.id
_entity.type
_entity.pdbx_description
1 polymer ?
#
loop_
_entity_poly.entity_id
_entity_poly.type
_entity_poly.pdbx_seq_one_letter_code
_entity_poly.pdbx_strand_id
1 'polypeptide(L)'
;MMRVLASRTSILEEILDIDVEIERIRRNPTYRKIVKNLRRLRRMGIGNPVMTIPSPDDFSRNLKVRRHSKKIKEVLRRYDERRLEYEEKIEALNTRRKGLEKKLFD
;
A
#
# COMPACT_ATOMS: atom_id res chain seq x y z
N MET A 1 35.45 -13.48 19.67
CA MET A 1 34.02 -13.35 20.04
C MET A 1 33.35 -12.03 19.61
N MET A 2 34.08 -10.97 19.22
CA MET A 2 33.50 -9.66 18.84
C MET A 2 32.78 -9.60 17.48
N ARG A 3 33.15 -10.43 16.50
CA ARG A 3 32.53 -10.39 15.14
C ARG A 3 31.04 -10.78 15.11
N VAL A 4 30.63 -11.71 15.97
CA VAL A 4 29.24 -12.23 15.99
C VAL A 4 28.27 -11.21 16.59
N LEU A 5 28.72 -10.42 17.58
CA LEU A 5 27.92 -9.35 18.17
C LEU A 5 27.73 -8.19 17.20
N ALA A 6 28.79 -7.79 16.48
CA ALA A 6 28.70 -6.77 15.44
C ALA A 6 27.72 -7.17 14.32
N SER A 7 27.71 -8.44 13.90
CA SER A 7 26.75 -8.92 12.90
C SER A 7 25.32 -9.01 13.43
N ARG A 8 25.13 -9.28 14.73
CA ARG A 8 23.79 -9.35 15.34
C ARG A 8 23.17 -7.94 15.42
N THR A 9 23.95 -6.96 15.87
CA THR A 9 23.52 -5.56 15.93
C THR A 9 23.16 -5.04 14.55
N SER A 10 23.99 -5.29 13.52
CA SER A 10 23.69 -4.82 12.16
C SER A 10 22.42 -5.43 11.58
N ILE A 11 22.11 -6.69 11.88
CA ILE A 11 20.87 -7.33 11.42
C ILE A 11 19.65 -6.71 12.13
N LEU A 12 19.76 -6.39 13.42
CA LEU A 12 18.70 -5.71 14.17
C LEU A 12 18.45 -4.29 13.66
N GLU A 13 19.51 -3.53 13.35
CA GLU A 13 19.42 -2.20 12.73
C GLU A 13 18.68 -2.28 11.38
N GLU A 14 19.02 -3.26 10.54
CA GLU A 14 18.36 -3.46 9.25
C GLU A 14 16.86 -3.81 9.39
N ILE A 15 16.49 -4.62 10.41
CA ILE A 15 15.07 -4.89 10.71
C ILE A 15 14.33 -3.60 11.10
N LEU A 16 14.94 -2.77 11.94
CA LEU A 16 14.35 -1.50 12.36
C LEU A 16 14.17 -0.53 11.18
N ASP A 17 15.17 -0.44 10.29
CA ASP A 17 15.08 0.38 9.09
C ASP A 17 13.95 -0.10 8.16
N ILE A 18 13.79 -1.42 8.00
CA ILE A 18 12.68 -2.00 7.24
C ILE A 18 11.34 -1.64 7.86
N ASP A 19 11.20 -1.74 9.19
CA ASP A 19 9.96 -1.40 9.89
C ASP A 19 9.59 0.09 9.70
N VAL A 20 10.59 0.98 9.76
CA VAL A 20 10.43 2.40 9.48
C VAL A 20 9.99 2.65 8.04
N GLU A 21 10.56 1.93 7.07
CA GLU A 21 10.19 2.06 5.66
C GLU A 21 8.75 1.59 5.39
N ILE A 22 8.35 0.45 5.96
CA ILE A 22 6.97 -0.04 5.88
C ILE A 22 5.99 1.00 6.45
N GLU A 23 6.29 1.57 7.63
CA GLU A 23 5.45 2.60 8.23
C GLU A 23 5.41 3.89 7.41
N ARG A 24 6.53 4.29 6.80
CA ARG A 24 6.57 5.43 5.87
C ARG A 24 5.66 5.19 4.66
N ILE A 25 5.67 3.98 4.09
CA ILE A 25 4.76 3.62 2.98
C ILE A 25 3.31 3.65 3.44
N ARG A 26 2.98 3.05 4.59
CA ARG A 26 1.61 3.02 5.13
C ARG A 26 1.07 4.42 5.45
N ARG A 27 1.95 5.33 5.87
CA ARG A 27 1.61 6.73 6.17
C ARG A 27 1.59 7.62 4.93
N ASN A 28 2.05 7.13 3.78
CA ASN A 28 2.06 7.88 2.53
C ASN A 28 0.64 8.41 2.21
N PRO A 29 0.46 9.75 2.08
CA PRO A 29 -0.87 10.34 1.86
C PRO A 29 -1.58 9.82 0.60
N THR A 30 -0.81 9.54 -0.46
CA THR A 30 -1.32 9.02 -1.72
C THR A 30 -1.84 7.60 -1.56
N TYR A 31 -1.06 6.71 -0.94
CA TYR A 31 -1.49 5.34 -0.63
C TYR A 31 -2.75 5.33 0.25
N ARG A 32 -2.80 6.16 1.29
CA ARG A 32 -4.01 6.26 2.15
C ARG A 32 -5.23 6.74 1.37
N LYS A 33 -5.08 7.70 0.44
CA LYS A 33 -6.15 8.16 -0.45
C LYS A 33 -6.64 7.05 -1.38
N ILE A 34 -5.73 6.28 -1.98
CA ILE A 34 -6.04 5.12 -2.82
C ILE A 34 -6.90 4.11 -2.05
N VAL A 35 -6.43 3.67 -0.88
CA VAL A 35 -7.14 2.68 -0.06
C VAL A 35 -8.51 3.20 0.39
N LYS A 36 -8.59 4.47 0.80
CA LYS A 36 -9.86 5.11 1.18
C LYS A 36 -10.86 5.13 0.02
N ASN A 37 -10.42 5.51 -1.18
CA ASN A 37 -11.28 5.59 -2.36
C ASN A 37 -11.72 4.20 -2.83
N LEU A 38 -10.84 3.20 -2.82
CA LEU A 38 -11.21 1.81 -3.09
C LEU A 38 -12.30 1.31 -2.12
N ARG A 39 -12.11 1.52 -0.81
CA ARG A 39 -13.10 1.14 0.21
C ARG A 39 -14.44 1.85 0.01
N ARG A 40 -14.42 3.12 -0.43
CA ARG A 40 -15.64 3.89 -0.74
C ARG A 40 -16.35 3.34 -1.96
N LEU A 41 -15.60 3.04 -3.02
CA LEU A 41 -16.16 2.52 -4.28
C LEU A 41 -16.70 1.10 -4.16
N ARG A 42 -16.03 0.22 -3.40
CA ARG A 42 -16.46 -1.17 -3.16
C ARG A 42 -17.70 -1.28 -2.27
N ARG A 43 -17.85 -0.37 -1.29
CA ARG A 43 -19.03 -0.33 -0.38
C ARG A 43 -20.25 0.37 -1.00
N MET A 44 -20.22 0.66 -2.29
CA MET A 44 -21.34 1.31 -2.99
C MET A 44 -22.51 0.32 -3.19
N GLY A 45 -23.22 0.05 -2.11
CA GLY A 45 -24.51 -0.63 -2.10
C GLY A 45 -25.58 0.37 -1.73
N ILE A 46 -26.43 0.72 -2.70
CA ILE A 46 -27.66 1.53 -2.56
C ILE A 46 -27.41 3.06 -2.56
N GLY A 47 -28.07 3.79 -3.48
CA GLY A 47 -27.92 5.24 -3.66
C GLY A 47 -27.36 5.72 -5.01
N ASN A 48 -27.33 7.06 -5.14
CA ASN A 48 -27.10 7.94 -6.31
C ASN A 48 -26.42 7.28 -7.54
N PRO A 49 -27.04 7.29 -8.74
CA PRO A 49 -26.51 6.62 -9.92
C PRO A 49 -25.19 7.22 -10.43
N VAL A 50 -24.83 8.43 -10.04
CA VAL A 50 -23.61 9.13 -10.47
C VAL A 50 -22.81 9.60 -9.26
N MET A 51 -21.51 9.37 -9.29
CA MET A 51 -20.56 9.80 -8.26
C MET A 51 -19.44 10.64 -8.84
N THR A 52 -19.00 11.61 -8.05
CA THR A 52 -17.75 12.33 -8.27
C THR A 52 -16.68 11.73 -7.38
N ILE A 53 -15.60 11.25 -7.98
CA ILE A 53 -14.45 10.64 -7.29
C ILE A 53 -13.15 11.25 -7.78
N PRO A 54 -12.09 11.33 -6.96
CA PRO A 54 -10.78 11.74 -7.46
C PRO A 54 -10.29 10.78 -8.55
N SER A 55 -9.55 11.29 -9.53
CA SER A 55 -8.91 10.44 -10.53
C SER A 55 -7.82 9.57 -9.87
N PRO A 56 -7.73 8.27 -10.19
CA PRO A 56 -6.64 7.43 -9.71
C PRO A 56 -5.28 7.89 -10.26
N ASP A 57 -5.24 8.57 -11.41
CA ASP A 57 -4.00 9.02 -12.04
C ASP A 57 -3.56 10.41 -11.53
N ASP A 58 -4.52 11.28 -11.21
CA ASP A 58 -4.30 12.65 -10.74
C ASP A 58 -5.33 13.03 -9.66
N PHE A 59 -4.89 13.03 -8.40
CA PHE A 59 -5.75 13.35 -7.26
C PHE A 59 -6.20 14.82 -7.19
N SER A 60 -5.66 15.71 -8.02
CA SER A 60 -6.17 17.08 -8.14
C SER A 60 -7.45 17.15 -8.98
N ARG A 61 -7.73 16.11 -9.78
CA ARG A 61 -8.88 16.04 -10.69
C ARG A 61 -9.96 15.12 -10.15
N ASN A 62 -11.19 15.45 -10.51
CA ASN A 62 -12.37 14.65 -10.20
C ASN A 62 -12.99 14.04 -11.47
N LEU A 63 -13.40 12.78 -11.37
CA LEU A 63 -14.12 12.04 -12.39
C LEU A 63 -15.57 11.85 -11.95
N LYS A 64 -16.51 12.17 -12.85
CA LYS A 64 -17.89 11.72 -12.74
C LYS A 64 -18.01 10.32 -13.34
N VAL A 65 -18.52 9.38 -12.55
CA VAL A 65 -18.69 7.97 -12.92
C VAL A 65 -20.11 7.51 -12.57
N ARG A 66 -20.73 6.77 -13.48
CA ARG A 66 -22.03 6.15 -13.25
C ARG A 66 -21.86 4.78 -12.60
N ARG A 67 -22.73 4.44 -11.66
CA ARG A 67 -22.83 3.12 -11.04
C ARG A 67 -23.03 2.04 -12.12
N HIS A 68 -22.37 0.88 -11.95
CA HIS A 68 -22.37 -0.24 -12.90
C HIS A 68 -21.84 0.06 -14.31
N SER A 69 -21.33 1.26 -14.59
CA SER A 69 -20.71 1.58 -15.89
C SER A 69 -19.39 0.84 -16.09
N LYS A 70 -18.99 0.66 -17.35
CA LYS A 70 -17.63 0.21 -17.68
C LYS A 70 -16.56 1.14 -17.08
N LYS A 71 -16.85 2.45 -17.07
CA LYS A 71 -15.97 3.48 -16.51
C LYS A 71 -15.68 3.27 -15.02
N ILE A 72 -16.66 2.89 -14.19
CA ILE A 72 -16.38 2.63 -12.77
C ILE A 72 -15.54 1.37 -12.57
N LYS A 73 -15.74 0.32 -13.40
CA LYS A 73 -14.91 -0.89 -13.36
C LYS A 73 -13.46 -0.56 -13.71
N GLU A 74 -13.25 0.26 -14.73
CA GLU A 74 -11.93 0.74 -15.12
C GLU A 74 -11.26 1.56 -14.02
N VAL A 75 -11.97 2.52 -13.43
CA VAL A 75 -11.43 3.33 -12.33
C VAL A 75 -11.09 2.47 -11.12
N LEU A 76 -11.95 1.49 -10.77
CA LEU A 76 -11.66 0.52 -9.71
C LEU A 76 -10.39 -0.27 -10.00
N ARG A 77 -10.22 -0.76 -11.24
CA ARG A 77 -9.01 -1.48 -11.66
C ARG A 77 -7.77 -0.60 -11.52
N ARG A 78 -7.81 0.65 -12.00
CA ARG A 78 -6.69 1.60 -11.89
C ARG A 78 -6.31 1.88 -10.44
N TYR A 79 -7.29 2.10 -9.58
CA TYR A 79 -7.03 2.26 -8.14
C TYR A 79 -6.41 1.00 -7.54
N ASP A 80 -6.83 -0.19 -7.98
CA ASP A 80 -6.30 -1.46 -7.49
C ASP A 80 -4.86 -1.70 -7.95
N GLU A 81 -4.54 -1.42 -9.21
CA GLU A 81 -3.17 -1.45 -9.76
C GLU A 81 -2.24 -0.55 -8.94
N ARG A 82 -2.62 0.71 -8.74
CA ARG A 82 -1.80 1.63 -7.94
C ARG A 82 -1.68 1.19 -6.48
N ARG A 83 -2.69 0.51 -5.91
CA ARG A 83 -2.59 -0.08 -4.57
C ARG A 83 -1.55 -1.19 -4.55
N LEU A 84 -1.61 -2.11 -5.52
CA LEU A 84 -0.71 -3.25 -5.62
C LEU A 84 0.76 -2.83 -5.69
N GLU A 85 1.08 -1.75 -6.41
CA GLU A 85 2.45 -1.19 -6.44
C GLU A 85 3.02 -0.87 -5.04
N TYR A 86 2.18 -0.45 -4.09
CA TYR A 86 2.61 -0.22 -2.70
C TYR A 86 2.62 -1.51 -1.89
N GLU A 87 1.64 -2.39 -2.08
CA GLU A 87 1.58 -3.68 -1.38
C GLU A 87 2.77 -4.58 -1.76
N GLU A 88 3.18 -4.60 -3.02
CA GLU A 88 4.35 -5.35 -3.49
C GLU A 88 5.64 -4.89 -2.80
N LYS A 89 5.80 -3.57 -2.62
CA LYS A 89 6.94 -3.00 -1.87
C LYS A 89 6.91 -3.41 -0.40
N ILE A 90 5.73 -3.33 0.24
CA ILE A 90 5.55 -3.77 1.62
C ILE A 90 5.86 -5.26 1.76
N GLU A 91 5.44 -6.10 0.80
CA GLU A 91 5.64 -7.54 0.86
C GLU A 91 7.11 -7.92 0.65
N ALA A 92 7.82 -7.24 -0.25
CA ALA A 92 9.26 -7.41 -0.42
C ALA A 92 10.02 -7.07 0.88
N LEU A 93 9.63 -5.97 1.54
CA LEU A 93 10.19 -5.56 2.83
C LEU A 93 9.88 -6.59 3.94
N ASN A 94 8.64 -7.08 4.03
CA ASN A 94 8.26 -8.12 4.98
C ASN A 94 9.04 -9.42 4.75
N THR A 95 9.26 -9.80 3.49
CA THR A 95 10.02 -11.01 3.13
C THR A 95 11.47 -10.87 3.58
N ARG A 96 12.10 -9.72 3.31
CA ARG A 96 13.46 -9.41 3.78
C ARG A 96 13.54 -9.45 5.30
N ARG A 97 12.61 -8.80 5.99
CA ARG A 97 12.51 -8.79 7.47
C ARG A 97 12.44 -10.20 8.04
N LYS A 98 11.55 -11.05 7.53
CA LYS A 98 11.44 -12.47 7.96
C LYS A 98 12.76 -13.24 7.75
N GLY A 99 13.44 -12.98 6.64
CA GLY A 99 14.76 -13.59 6.37
C GLY A 99 15.83 -13.16 7.36
N LEU A 100 15.79 -11.92 7.85
CA LEU A 100 16.70 -11.41 8.88
C LEU A 100 16.34 -11.94 10.28
N GLU A 101 15.06 -12.01 10.63
CA GLU A 101 14.59 -12.61 11.88
C GLU A 101 15.03 -14.07 11.98
N LYS A 102 14.86 -14.84 10.90
CA LYS A 102 15.37 -16.22 10.82
C LYS A 102 16.87 -16.30 11.11
N LYS A 103 17.70 -15.39 10.58
CA LYS A 103 19.15 -15.38 10.87
C LYS A 103 19.50 -15.04 12.32
N LEU A 104 18.59 -14.41 13.06
CA LEU A 104 18.82 -13.98 14.45
C LEU A 104 18.32 -14.99 15.49
N PHE A 105 17.29 -15.76 15.15
CA PHE A 105 16.50 -16.54 16.10
C PHE A 105 16.34 -18.02 15.75
N ASP A 106 16.68 -18.43 14.52
CA ASP A 106 16.89 -19.85 14.16
C ASP A 106 18.37 -20.23 14.34
#